data_AF-A0A3P1WMT6-F1
#
_entry.id   AF-A0A3P1WMT6-F1
#
_cell.length_a   1.000
_cell.length_b   1.000
_cell.length_c   1.000
_cell.angle_alpha   90.00
_cell.angle_beta   90.00
_cell.angle_gamma   90.00
#
_symmetry.space_group_name_H-M   'P 1'
#
loop_
_entity.id
_entity.type
_entity.pdbx_description
1 polymer ?
#
loop_
_entity_poly.entity_id
_entity_poly.type
_entity_poly.pdbx_seq_one_letter_code
_entity_poly.pdbx_strand_id
1 'polypeptide(L)'
;MVNISTTYGPDPVIRYNGYPAADLIGDADPRVLSSSQAMTHLEELSKQILPNGMNIEWTDLSFQQATQGNTALIVFPVAVLLAFLVLAALYESWTLPLAVILIVPMTMLS
;
A
#
# COMPACT_ATOMS: atom_id res chain seq x y z
N MET A 1 -54.85 -16.02 -18.55
CA MET A 1 -54.12 -16.73 -17.48
C MET A 1 -52.71 -16.17 -17.43
N VAL A 2 -52.26 -15.67 -16.27
CA VAL A 2 -50.90 -15.16 -16.07
C VAL A 2 -50.09 -16.28 -15.45
N ASN A 3 -48.98 -16.66 -16.09
CA ASN A 3 -48.01 -17.62 -15.54
C ASN A 3 -46.99 -16.86 -14.70
N ILE A 4 -46.86 -17.25 -13.43
CA ILE A 4 -45.88 -16.70 -12.49
C ILE A 4 -44.81 -17.78 -12.30
N SER A 5 -43.55 -17.45 -12.62
CA SER A 5 -42.38 -18.32 -12.38
C SER A 5 -41.41 -17.63 -11.45
N THR A 6 -40.94 -18.31 -10.42
CA THR A 6 -39.90 -17.81 -9.53
C THR A 6 -38.55 -17.80 -10.25
N THR A 7 -37.87 -16.65 -10.25
CA THR A 7 -36.50 -16.51 -10.78
C THR A 7 -35.60 -15.89 -9.72
N TYR A 8 -34.30 -16.05 -9.89
CA TYR A 8 -33.28 -15.42 -9.06
C TYR A 8 -32.50 -14.43 -9.90
N GLY A 9 -32.28 -13.24 -9.34
CA GLY A 9 -31.43 -12.21 -9.92
C GLY A 9 -30.55 -11.62 -8.82
N PRO A 10 -29.30 -11.27 -9.12
CA PRO A 10 -28.46 -10.54 -8.17
C PRO A 10 -29.04 -9.15 -7.94
N ASP A 11 -29.41 -8.87 -6.70
CA ASP A 11 -29.84 -7.56 -6.23
C ASP A 11 -29.03 -7.24 -4.97
N PRO A 12 -28.12 -6.26 -4.99
CA PRO A 12 -27.77 -5.31 -6.06
C PRO A 12 -26.63 -5.80 -7.01
N VAL A 13 -26.56 -5.23 -8.22
CA VAL A 13 -25.41 -5.40 -9.12
C VAL A 13 -24.35 -4.34 -8.82
N ILE A 14 -23.31 -4.74 -8.09
CA ILE A 14 -22.18 -3.85 -7.76
C ILE A 14 -21.29 -3.69 -9.00
N ARG A 15 -20.81 -2.47 -9.23
CA ARG A 15 -19.90 -2.15 -10.33
C ARG A 15 -18.74 -1.32 -9.81
N TYR A 16 -17.53 -1.68 -10.24
CA TYR A 16 -16.32 -0.93 -9.96
C TYR A 16 -15.68 -0.53 -11.29
N ASN A 17 -15.32 0.75 -11.44
CA ASN A 17 -14.79 1.31 -12.70
C ASN A 17 -15.61 0.97 -13.97
N GLY A 18 -16.94 0.83 -13.82
CA GLY A 18 -17.86 0.51 -14.92
C GLY A 18 -18.04 -0.99 -15.21
N TYR A 19 -17.19 -1.85 -14.67
CA TYR A 19 -17.27 -3.31 -14.78
C TYR A 19 -18.09 -3.92 -13.65
N PRO A 20 -18.88 -4.98 -13.89
CA PRO A 20 -19.48 -5.77 -12.80
C PRO A 20 -18.38 -6.30 -11.88
N ALA A 21 -18.50 -6.00 -10.59
CA ALA A 21 -17.50 -6.35 -9.60
C ALA A 21 -18.17 -6.92 -8.36
N ALA A 22 -17.44 -7.76 -7.64
CA ALA A 22 -17.82 -8.21 -6.30
C ALA A 22 -16.96 -7.46 -5.29
N ASP A 23 -17.59 -6.82 -4.31
CA ASP A 23 -16.87 -6.19 -3.22
C ASP A 23 -16.35 -7.26 -2.26
N LEU A 24 -15.07 -7.17 -1.89
CA LEU A 24 -14.41 -8.12 -1.02
C LEU A 24 -13.66 -7.36 0.07
N ILE A 25 -14.19 -7.45 1.28
CA ILE A 25 -13.64 -6.80 2.47
C ILE A 25 -13.13 -7.90 3.39
N GLY A 26 -11.87 -7.78 3.78
CA GLY A 26 -11.22 -8.66 4.73
C GLY A 26 -10.15 -7.89 5.48
N ASP A 27 -9.86 -8.34 6.69
CA ASP A 27 -8.73 -7.84 7.47
C ASP A 27 -7.67 -8.94 7.57
N ALA A 28 -6.41 -8.54 7.59
CA ALA A 28 -5.30 -9.46 7.81
C ALA A 28 -5.00 -9.52 9.31
N ASP A 29 -4.78 -10.71 9.87
CA ASP A 29 -4.35 -10.83 11.27
C ASP A 29 -2.98 -10.14 11.43
N PRO A 30 -2.89 -9.01 12.17
CA PRO A 30 -1.66 -8.23 12.28
C PRO A 30 -0.52 -8.96 12.98
N ARG A 31 -0.81 -10.09 13.64
CA ARG A 31 0.19 -10.91 14.34
C ARG A 31 0.92 -11.87 13.42
N VAL A 32 0.35 -12.14 12.24
CA VAL A 32 0.83 -13.18 11.33
C VAL A 32 1.40 -12.56 10.05
N LEU A 33 0.70 -11.58 9.46
CA LEU A 33 1.11 -10.91 8.23
C LEU A 33 1.01 -9.39 8.37
N SER A 34 1.92 -8.66 7.72
CA SER A 34 1.71 -7.24 7.48
C SER A 34 0.60 -7.04 6.43
N SER A 35 -0.09 -5.90 6.50
CA SER A 35 -1.09 -5.55 5.48
C SER A 35 -0.50 -5.53 4.06
N SER A 36 0.76 -5.13 3.90
CA SER A 36 1.44 -5.16 2.60
C SER A 36 1.69 -6.58 2.09
N GLN A 37 2.08 -7.50 2.97
CA GLN A 37 2.26 -8.90 2.61
C GLN A 37 0.93 -9.55 2.26
N ALA A 38 -0.13 -9.25 2.99
CA ALA A 38 -1.47 -9.76 2.70
C ALA A 38 -1.95 -9.31 1.31
N MET A 39 -1.72 -8.06 0.94
CA MET A 39 -2.03 -7.56 -0.40
C MET A 39 -1.25 -8.29 -1.50
N THR A 40 0.06 -8.49 -1.32
CA THR A 40 0.88 -9.24 -2.28
C THR A 40 0.40 -10.68 -2.45
N HIS A 41 0.10 -11.36 -1.35
CA HIS A 41 -0.41 -12.73 -1.40
C HIS A 41 -1.78 -12.83 -2.06
N LEU A 42 -2.67 -11.87 -1.81
CA LEU A 42 -3.97 -11.81 -2.50
C LEU A 42 -3.79 -11.58 -4.00
N GLU A 43 -2.84 -10.75 -4.42
CA GLU A 43 -2.54 -10.57 -5.84
C GLU A 43 -1.99 -11.85 -6.48
N GLU A 44 -1.12 -12.60 -5.79
CA GLU A 44 -0.59 -13.88 -6.25
C GLU A 44 -1.68 -14.96 -6.37
N LEU A 45 -2.53 -15.08 -5.34
CA LEU A 45 -3.68 -15.99 -5.34
C LEU A 45 -4.66 -15.63 -6.44
N SER A 46 -4.83 -14.34 -6.72
CA SER A 46 -5.75 -13.90 -7.75
C SER A 46 -5.37 -14.44 -9.13
N LYS A 47 -4.07 -14.44 -9.44
CA LYS A 47 -3.53 -14.95 -10.71
C LYS A 47 -3.71 -16.46 -10.86
N GLN A 48 -3.91 -17.19 -9.77
CA GLN A 48 -4.06 -18.65 -9.77
C GLN A 48 -5.52 -19.10 -9.79
N ILE A 49 -6.40 -18.37 -9.08
CA ILE A 49 -7.78 -18.78 -8.84
C ILE A 49 -8.75 -18.11 -9.82
N LEU A 50 -8.46 -16.88 -10.27
CA LEU A 50 -9.41 -16.13 -11.09
C LEU A 50 -9.41 -16.63 -12.55
N PRO A 51 -10.59 -16.74 -13.18
CA PRO A 51 -10.70 -16.99 -14.62
C PRO A 51 -10.06 -15.86 -15.43
N ASN A 52 -9.53 -16.19 -16.61
CA ASN A 52 -9.00 -15.22 -17.55
C ASN A 52 -10.03 -14.11 -17.85
N GLY A 53 -9.68 -12.86 -17.54
CA GLY A 53 -10.53 -11.68 -17.73
C GLY A 53 -11.12 -11.09 -16.45
N MET A 54 -10.95 -11.75 -15.29
CA MET A 54 -11.25 -11.16 -13.99
C MET A 54 -9.96 -10.63 -13.35
N ASN A 55 -10.00 -9.40 -12.85
CA ASN A 55 -8.87 -8.76 -12.17
C ASN A 55 -9.30 -8.34 -10.77
N ILE A 56 -8.31 -8.23 -9.87
CA ILE A 56 -8.50 -7.60 -8.56
C ILE A 56 -8.01 -6.17 -8.64
N GLU A 57 -8.80 -5.25 -8.09
CA GLU A 57 -8.44 -3.86 -7.95
C GLU A 57 -8.62 -3.44 -6.49
N TRP A 58 -7.66 -2.70 -5.96
CA TRP A 58 -7.66 -2.24 -4.57
C TRP A 58 -8.43 -0.92 -4.45
N THR A 59 -9.21 -0.76 -3.39
CA THR A 59 -9.97 0.46 -3.10
C THR A 59 -9.46 1.16 -1.84
N ASP A 60 -9.86 2.41 -1.66
CA ASP A 60 -9.73 3.18 -0.41
C ASP A 60 -8.34 3.15 0.24
N LEU A 61 -8.23 2.50 1.41
CA LEU A 61 -7.00 2.40 2.19
C LEU A 61 -5.98 1.48 1.52
N SER A 62 -6.43 0.36 0.96
CA SER A 62 -5.55 -0.57 0.25
C SER A 62 -4.97 0.10 -1.00
N PHE A 63 -5.74 0.92 -1.71
CA PHE A 63 -5.24 1.71 -2.84
C PHE A 63 -4.15 2.71 -2.43
N GLN A 64 -4.38 3.44 -1.33
CA GLN A 64 -3.38 4.35 -0.78
C GLN A 64 -2.14 3.60 -0.32
N GLN A 65 -2.30 2.45 0.31
CA GLN A 65 -1.18 1.62 0.76
C GLN A 65 -0.35 1.10 -0.41
N ALA A 66 -0.99 0.64 -1.50
CA ALA A 66 -0.32 0.21 -2.73
C ALA A 66 0.49 1.35 -3.37
N THR A 67 -0.09 2.56 -3.39
CA THR A 67 0.51 3.71 -4.10
C THR A 67 1.54 4.45 -3.26
N GLN A 68 1.28 4.66 -1.96
CA GLN A 68 2.05 5.53 -1.07
C GLN A 68 3.06 4.77 -0.20
N GLY A 69 2.98 3.44 -0.12
CA GLY A 69 3.86 2.64 0.73
C GLY A 69 5.36 2.83 0.44
N ASN A 70 5.74 3.22 -0.79
CA ASN A 70 7.14 3.38 -1.19
C ASN A 70 7.67 4.83 -1.08
N THR A 71 6.80 5.82 -0.85
CA THR A 71 7.23 7.24 -0.81
C THR A 71 8.20 7.52 0.33
N ALA A 72 8.05 6.84 1.46
CA ALA A 72 8.92 6.98 2.62
C ALA A 72 10.40 6.68 2.30
N LEU A 73 10.68 5.71 1.42
CA LEU A 73 12.03 5.35 1.02
C LEU A 73 12.74 6.44 0.21
N ILE A 74 11.99 7.31 -0.46
CA ILE A 74 12.54 8.44 -1.23
C ILE A 74 12.64 9.68 -0.34
N VAL A 75 11.62 9.94 0.48
CA VAL A 75 11.57 11.14 1.34
C VAL A 75 12.68 11.11 2.40
N PHE A 76 12.96 9.93 2.99
CA PHE A 76 13.98 9.79 4.02
C PHE A 76 15.39 10.23 3.59
N PRO A 77 15.99 9.71 2.50
CA PRO A 77 17.33 10.14 2.08
C PRO A 77 17.37 11.61 1.66
N VAL A 78 16.29 12.14 1.06
CA VAL A 78 16.20 13.56 0.72
C VAL A 78 16.21 14.42 1.98
N ALA A 79 15.45 14.04 3.02
CA ALA A 79 15.43 14.75 4.29
C ALA A 79 16.81 14.71 4.99
N VAL A 80 17.47 13.55 5.00
CA VAL A 80 18.82 13.40 5.56
C VAL A 80 19.85 14.26 4.81
N LEU A 81 19.77 14.30 3.48
CA LEU A 81 20.64 15.14 2.65
C LEU A 81 20.41 16.63 2.91
N LEU A 82 19.15 17.07 3.04
CA LEU A 82 18.86 18.46 3.37
C LEU A 82 19.34 18.81 4.78
N ALA A 83 19.15 17.93 5.77
CA ALA A 83 19.68 18.13 7.12
C ALA A 83 21.22 18.22 7.12
N PHE A 84 21.89 17.38 6.32
CA PHE A 84 23.34 17.47 6.12
C PHE A 84 23.77 18.84 5.61
N LEU A 85 23.12 19.33 4.55
CA LEU A 85 23.48 20.59 3.90
C LEU A 85 23.26 21.78 4.85
N VAL A 86 22.18 21.78 5.62
CA VAL A 86 21.89 22.83 6.62
C VAL A 86 22.96 22.83 7.72
N LEU A 87 23.33 21.67 8.25
CA LEU A 87 24.36 21.56 9.29
C LEU A 87 25.75 21.91 8.75
N ALA A 88 26.07 21.54 7.51
CA ALA A 88 27.33 21.89 6.85
C ALA A 88 27.47 23.41 6.69
N ALA A 89 26.39 24.09 6.30
CA ALA A 89 26.35 25.54 6.24
C ALA A 89 26.49 26.20 7.62
N LEU A 90 25.85 25.62 8.65
CA LEU A 90 25.89 26.16 10.02
C LEU A 90 27.26 26.02 10.69
N TYR A 91 27.94 24.89 10.49
CA TYR A 91 29.25 24.61 11.11
C TYR A 91 30.44 25.03 10.25
N GLU A 92 30.20 25.63 9.07
CA GLU A 92 31.21 25.95 8.05
C GLU A 92 32.15 24.77 7.71
N SER A 93 31.71 23.55 7.95
CA SER A 93 32.55 22.36 7.95
C SER A 93 31.76 21.15 7.46
N TRP A 94 32.41 20.32 6.65
CA TRP A 94 31.83 19.11 6.07
C TRP A 94 32.00 17.88 6.97
N THR A 95 32.96 17.93 7.91
CA THR A 95 33.33 16.79 8.77
C THR A 95 32.45 16.68 10.02
N LEU A 96 32.05 17.82 10.61
CA LEU A 96 31.18 17.84 11.79
C LEU A 96 29.75 17.34 11.52
N PRO A 97 29.08 17.72 10.42
CA PRO A 97 27.73 17.23 10.08
C PRO A 97 27.69 15.72 9.83
N LEU A 98 28.78 15.15 9.30
CA LEU A 98 28.88 13.72 9.05
C LEU A 98 28.85 12.91 10.37
N ALA A 99 29.50 13.42 11.42
CA ALA A 99 29.44 12.84 12.76
C ALA A 99 28.02 12.91 13.37
N VAL A 100 27.27 13.99 13.09
CA VAL A 100 25.88 14.16 13.55
C VAL A 100 24.93 13.21 12.82
N ILE A 101 25.10 12.98 11.52
CA ILE A 101 24.24 12.06 10.75
C ILE A 101 24.46 10.60 11.14
N LEU A 102 25.66 10.22 11.57
CA LEU A 102 25.95 8.89 12.12
C LEU A 102 25.13 8.54 13.38
N ILE A 103 24.52 9.54 14.03
CA ILE A 103 23.59 9.32 15.14
C ILE A 103 22.23 8.80 14.65
N VAL A 104 21.80 9.16 13.43
CA VAL A 104 20.47 8.80 12.89
C VAL A 104 20.28 7.27 12.79
N PRO A 105 21.24 6.49 12.24
CA PRO A 105 21.15 5.02 12.27
C PRO A 105 21.12 4.44 13.69
N MET A 106 21.91 5.01 14.62
CA MET A 106 21.93 4.61 16.03
C MET A 106 20.56 4.83 16.69
N THR A 107 19.88 5.94 16.41
CA THR A 107 18.54 6.24 16.95
C THR A 107 17.43 5.42 16.32
N MET A 108 17.60 4.95 15.08
CA MET A 108 16.60 4.09 14.41
C MET A 108 16.64 2.64 14.90
N LEU A 109 17.78 2.19 15.44
CA LEU A 109 18.00 0.83 15.91
C LEU A 109 17.71 0.66 17.42
N SER A 110 17.59 1.78 18.15
CA SER A 110 17.24 1.85 19.57
C SER A 110 15.73 1.74 19.78
#